data_AF-A0A965I596-F1
#
_entry.id   AF-A0A965I596-F1
#
_cell.length_a   1.000
_cell.length_b   1.000
_cell.length_c   1.000
_cell.angle_alpha   90.00
_cell.angle_beta   90.00
_cell.angle_gamma   90.00
#
_symmetry.space_group_name_H-M   'P 1'
#
loop_
_entity.id
_entity.type
_entity.pdbx_description
1 polymer ?
#
loop_
_entity_poly.entity_id
_entity_poly.type
_entity_poly.pdbx_seq_one_letter_code
_entity_poly.pdbx_strand_id
1 'polypeptide(L)'
;AGMGAYILSDRASWLNFKNKTGLGIQFSGDPVLFNQYAYLPVNPQRHAHVNHDLAVKLETWLTSQRAAEIINAYTIDDQTLFTFNAE
;
A
#
# COMPACT_ATOMS: atom_id res chain seq x y z
N ALA A 1 -16.49 18.87 6.32
CA ALA A 1 -17.65 18.18 5.73
C ALA A 1 -17.38 18.01 4.24
N GLY A 2 -17.70 16.86 3.66
CA GLY A 2 -17.60 16.67 2.21
C GLY A 2 -18.53 17.63 1.47
N MET A 3 -18.05 18.22 0.37
CA MET A 3 -18.91 18.90 -0.59
C MET A 3 -19.53 17.85 -1.52
N GLY A 4 -20.78 18.04 -1.95
CA GLY A 4 -21.48 17.10 -2.83
C GLY A 4 -20.90 17.09 -4.25
N ALA A 5 -19.76 16.43 -4.42
CA ALA A 5 -19.05 16.27 -5.68
C ALA A 5 -18.32 14.92 -5.72
N TYR A 6 -17.85 14.54 -6.90
CA TYR A 6 -17.00 13.37 -7.07
C TYR A 6 -15.54 13.69 -6.73
N ILE A 7 -14.89 12.74 -6.06
CA ILE A 7 -13.46 12.78 -5.74
C ILE A 7 -12.85 11.41 -6.04
N LEU A 8 -11.58 11.42 -6.45
CA LEU A 8 -10.74 10.23 -6.41
C LEU A 8 -9.92 10.29 -5.11
N SER A 9 -9.94 9.22 -4.34
CA SER A 9 -9.19 9.10 -3.09
C SER A 9 -8.60 7.70 -2.99
N ASP A 10 -7.43 7.57 -2.38
CA ASP A 10 -6.96 6.27 -1.93
C ASP A 10 -7.87 5.74 -0.80
N ARG A 11 -7.85 4.42 -0.62
CA ARG A 11 -8.72 3.72 0.34
C ARG A 11 -8.39 4.07 1.79
N ALA A 12 -7.13 4.29 2.14
CA ALA A 12 -6.71 4.57 3.51
C ALA A 12 -7.21 5.95 3.95
N SER A 13 -7.03 6.97 3.10
CA SER A 13 -7.55 8.32 3.33
C SER A 13 -9.08 8.31 3.43
N TRP A 14 -9.77 7.57 2.55
CA TRP A 14 -11.23 7.44 2.61
C TRP A 14 -11.71 6.81 3.92
N LEU A 15 -11.10 5.71 4.36
CA LEU A 15 -11.49 5.04 5.61
C LEU A 15 -11.27 5.96 6.81
N ASN A 16 -10.09 6.59 6.92
CA ASN A 16 -9.76 7.51 8.00
C ASN A 16 -10.56 8.83 7.97
N PHE A 17 -11.12 9.22 6.82
CA PHE A 17 -11.91 10.44 6.69
C PHE A 17 -13.26 10.28 7.41
N LYS A 18 -13.37 10.73 8.66
CA LYS A 18 -14.57 10.53 9.49
C LYS A 18 -15.78 11.38 9.07
N ASN A 19 -15.55 12.50 8.38
CA ASN A 19 -16.61 13.47 8.04
C ASN A 19 -17.12 13.29 6.60
N LYS A 20 -17.54 12.06 6.28
CA LYS A 20 -17.99 11.65 4.93
C LYS A 20 -19.29 12.33 4.50
N THR A 21 -20.13 12.75 5.44
CA THR A 21 -21.47 13.32 5.17
C THR A 21 -22.27 12.40 4.24
N GLY A 22 -22.83 12.89 3.12
CA GLY A 22 -23.54 12.08 2.13
C GLY A 22 -22.65 11.40 1.08
N LEU A 23 -21.32 11.44 1.21
CA LEU A 23 -20.42 10.78 0.27
C LEU A 23 -20.36 9.27 0.53
N GLY A 24 -20.42 8.49 -0.54
CA GLY A 24 -20.23 7.05 -0.52
C GLY A 24 -19.35 6.58 -1.68
N ILE A 25 -18.79 5.38 -1.58
CA ILE A 25 -18.01 4.77 -2.67
C ILE A 25 -18.96 4.49 -3.84
N GLN A 26 -18.74 5.15 -4.97
CA GLN A 26 -19.51 4.94 -6.20
C GLN A 26 -18.84 3.94 -7.16
N PHE A 27 -17.51 3.81 -7.09
CA PHE A 27 -16.74 2.94 -7.96
C PHE A 27 -15.44 2.49 -7.25
N SER A 28 -15.10 1.20 -7.35
CA SER A 28 -13.83 0.65 -6.86
C SER A 28 -13.57 -0.75 -7.42
N GLY A 29 -12.31 -1.18 -7.46
CA GLY A 29 -11.91 -2.56 -7.80
C GLY A 29 -11.42 -2.75 -9.24
N ASP A 30 -11.45 -1.71 -10.07
CA ASP A 30 -10.84 -1.76 -11.40
C ASP A 30 -9.30 -1.91 -11.28
N PRO A 31 -8.66 -2.80 -12.06
CA PRO A 31 -7.20 -2.96 -12.06
C PRO A 31 -6.43 -1.66 -12.32
N VAL A 32 -6.99 -0.69 -13.06
CA VAL A 32 -6.34 0.60 -13.31
C VAL A 32 -6.20 1.46 -12.05
N LEU A 33 -7.00 1.16 -11.01
CA LEU A 33 -6.96 1.85 -9.72
C LEU A 33 -5.97 1.19 -8.74
N PHE A 34 -5.30 0.11 -9.13
CA PHE A 34 -4.32 -0.54 -8.28
C PHE A 34 -3.08 0.34 -8.12
N ASN A 35 -2.75 0.63 -6.86
CA ASN A 35 -1.57 1.38 -6.50
C ASN A 35 -0.44 0.41 -6.14
N GLN A 36 0.34 0.00 -7.14
CA GLN A 36 1.47 -0.92 -6.95
C GLN A 36 2.61 -0.27 -6.15
N TYR A 37 3.11 -0.97 -5.15
CA TYR A 37 4.33 -0.60 -4.43
C TYR A 37 5.50 -1.47 -4.88
N ALA A 38 6.69 -0.87 -4.94
CA ALA A 38 7.93 -1.56 -5.25
C ALA A 38 9.01 -1.19 -4.23
N TYR A 39 9.84 -2.17 -3.86
CA TYR A 39 11.04 -1.96 -3.07
C TYR A 39 12.25 -1.98 -4.01
N LEU A 40 13.08 -0.94 -3.97
CA LEU A 40 14.19 -0.75 -4.90
C LEU A 40 15.49 -0.49 -4.12
N PRO A 41 16.34 -1.52 -3.91
CA PRO A 41 17.64 -1.35 -3.27
C PRO A 41 18.56 -0.38 -4.05
N VAL A 42 19.30 0.45 -3.31
CA VAL A 42 20.28 1.37 -3.91
C VAL A 42 21.48 0.59 -4.44
N ASN A 43 21.95 0.93 -5.65
CA ASN A 43 23.08 0.26 -6.29
C ASN A 43 24.40 0.48 -5.52
N PRO A 44 25.02 -0.58 -4.96
CA PRO A 44 26.25 -0.45 -4.16
C PRO A 44 27.50 -0.13 -5.00
N GLN A 45 27.52 -0.47 -6.30
CA GLN A 45 28.65 -0.12 -7.18
C GLN A 45 28.76 1.39 -7.39
N ARG A 46 27.60 2.08 -7.36
CA ARG A 46 27.54 3.55 -7.45
C ARG A 46 27.67 4.22 -6.08
N HIS A 47 27.25 3.53 -5.02
CA HIS A 47 27.20 4.07 -3.66
C HIS A 47 27.80 3.07 -2.65
N ALA A 48 29.13 3.00 -2.57
CA ALA A 48 29.81 2.00 -1.73
C ALA A 48 29.53 2.09 -0.22
N HIS A 49 28.96 3.20 0.26
CA HIS A 49 28.62 3.41 1.67
C HIS A 49 27.24 2.88 2.07
N VAL A 50 26.44 2.39 1.12
CA VAL A 50 25.09 1.89 1.42
C VAL A 50 25.16 0.52 2.08
N ASN A 51 24.22 0.25 2.99
CA ASN A 51 24.11 -1.03 3.67
C ASN A 51 23.42 -2.08 2.77
N HIS A 52 24.10 -2.49 1.69
CA HIS A 52 23.54 -3.41 0.68
C HIS A 52 23.01 -4.71 1.29
N ASP A 53 23.79 -5.36 2.14
CA ASP A 53 23.40 -6.62 2.77
C ASP A 53 22.13 -6.49 3.62
N LEU A 54 21.93 -5.34 4.27
CA LEU A 54 20.69 -5.06 5.01
C LEU A 54 19.52 -4.82 4.07
N ALA A 55 19.75 -4.14 2.94
CA ALA A 55 18.71 -3.93 1.94
C ALA A 55 18.22 -5.25 1.34
N VAL A 56 19.13 -6.18 1.04
CA VAL A 56 18.81 -7.55 0.55
C VAL A 56 18.07 -8.36 1.61
N LYS A 57 18.49 -8.28 2.88
CA LYS A 57 17.77 -8.94 3.98
C LYS A 57 16.34 -8.43 4.11
N LEU A 58 16.14 -7.11 3.99
CA LEU A 58 14.81 -6.51 4.04
C LEU A 58 13.96 -6.93 2.83
N GLU A 59 14.52 -6.91 1.63
CA GLU A 59 13.84 -7.39 0.41
C GLU A 59 13.37 -8.84 0.57
N THR A 60 14.28 -9.72 1.00
CA THR A 60 13.98 -11.14 1.22
C THR A 60 12.88 -11.33 2.27
N TRP A 61 12.87 -10.52 3.32
CA TRP A 61 11.80 -10.55 4.31
C TRP A 61 10.48 -10.02 3.74
N LEU A 62 10.51 -8.90 3.00
CA LEU A 62 9.33 -8.27 2.40
C LEU A 62 8.65 -9.17 1.37
N THR A 63 9.37 -10.06 0.68
CA THR A 63 8.81 -11.02 -0.28
C THR A 63 8.51 -12.40 0.34
N SER A 64 8.69 -12.56 1.65
CA SER A 64 8.43 -13.83 2.34
C SER A 64 6.94 -14.10 2.61
N GLN A 65 6.60 -15.37 2.84
CA GLN A 65 5.27 -15.78 3.30
C GLN A 65 4.83 -15.03 4.57
N ARG A 66 5.76 -14.74 5.48
CA ARG A 66 5.46 -14.02 6.71
C ARG A 66 5.02 -12.58 6.43
N ALA A 67 5.69 -11.89 5.50
CA ALA A 67 5.28 -10.56 5.09
C ALA A 67 3.93 -10.59 4.37
N ALA A 68 3.70 -11.59 3.51
CA ALA A 68 2.42 -11.77 2.84
C ALA A 68 1.24 -11.90 3.82
N GLU A 69 1.40 -12.70 4.88
CA GLU A 69 0.40 -12.83 5.95
C GLU A 69 0.13 -11.50 6.65
N ILE A 70 1.18 -10.78 7.05
CA ILE A 70 1.05 -9.49 7.76
C ILE A 70 0.37 -8.45 6.87
N ILE A 71 0.79 -8.35 5.60
CA ILE A 71 0.28 -7.37 4.64
C ILE A 71 -1.20 -7.63 4.33
N ASN A 72 -1.56 -8.89 4.04
CA ASN A 72 -2.95 -9.25 3.73
C ASN A 72 -3.87 -9.17 4.96
N ALA A 73 -3.34 -9.34 6.17
CA ALA A 73 -4.10 -9.23 7.41
C ALA A 73 -4.31 -7.78 7.88
N TYR A 74 -3.65 -6.79 7.27
CA TYR A 74 -3.80 -5.40 7.68
C TYR A 74 -5.15 -4.83 7.27
N THR A 75 -5.91 -4.35 8.25
CA THR A 75 -7.26 -3.80 8.07
C THR A 75 -7.44 -2.45 8.75
N ILE A 76 -8.36 -1.65 8.22
CA ILE A 76 -8.90 -0.44 8.87
C ILE A 76 -10.43 -0.56 8.81
N ASP A 77 -11.10 -0.44 9.96
CA ASP A 77 -12.55 -0.63 10.08
C ASP A 77 -13.03 -1.91 9.38
N ASP A 78 -12.34 -3.03 9.67
CA ASP A 78 -12.56 -4.37 9.08
C ASP A 78 -12.40 -4.47 7.55
N GLN A 79 -11.89 -3.43 6.89
CA GLN A 79 -11.59 -3.46 5.45
C GLN A 79 -10.11 -3.75 5.19
N THR A 80 -9.84 -4.76 4.36
CA THR A 80 -8.50 -5.03 3.82
C THR A 80 -8.01 -3.85 3.00
N LEU A 81 -6.79 -3.39 3.30
CA LEU A 81 -6.21 -2.23 2.64
C LEU A 81 -5.16 -2.57 1.58
N PHE A 82 -4.39 -3.64 1.81
CA PHE A 82 -3.31 -4.06 0.93
C PHE A 82 -3.54 -5.48 0.42
N THR A 83 -2.99 -5.77 -0.75
CA THR A 83 -2.96 -7.11 -1.32
C THR A 83 -1.52 -7.42 -1.66
N PHE A 84 -0.98 -8.46 -1.06
CA PHE A 84 0.37 -8.92 -1.35
C PHE A 84 0.47 -9.50 -2.77
N ASN A 85 1.48 -9.10 -3.52
CA ASN A 85 1.72 -9.57 -4.88
C ASN A 85 3.20 -9.58 -5.29
N ALA A 86 4.11 -9.79 -4.34
CA ALA A 86 5.51 -9.96 -4.68
C ALA A 86 5.73 -11.28 -5.47
N GLU A 87 6.73 -11.27 -6.35
CA GLU A 87 7.22 -12.43 -7.10
C GLU A 87 8.50 -13.00 -6.48
#